data_AF-A0A7C1NBG6-F1
#
_entry.id   AF-A0A7C1NBG6-F1
#
_cell.length_a   1.000
_cell.length_b   1.000
_cell.length_c   1.000
_cell.angle_alpha   90.00
_cell.angle_beta   90.00
_cell.angle_gamma   90.00
#
_symmetry.space_group_name_H-M   'P 1'
#
loop_
_entity.id
_entity.type
_entity.pdbx_description
1 polymer ?
#
loop_
_entity_poly.entity_id
_entity_poly.type
_entity_poly.pdbx_seq_one_letter_code
_entity_poly.pdbx_strand_id
1 'polypeptide(L)' 'MAENAVNISSVAVDLAKKIFHDLNGRSVLLLGAGDMAELAARHLTTNGVRDIIVANRT' A
#
# COMPACT_ATOMS: atom_id res chain seq x y z
N MET A 1 24.17 4.55 -10.55
CA MET A 1 23.37 4.53 -9.32
C MET A 1 21.97 4.94 -9.74
N ALA A 2 21.02 4.01 -9.76
CA ALA A 2 19.67 4.28 -10.24
C ALA A 2 18.96 5.12 -9.18
N GLU A 3 18.99 6.42 -9.37
CA GLU A 3 18.31 7.41 -8.55
C GLU A 3 16.80 7.17 -8.66
N ASN A 4 16.25 6.57 -7.60
CA ASN A 4 14.83 6.58 -7.28
C ASN A 4 13.91 6.07 -8.41
N ALA A 5 13.88 4.75 -8.63
CA ALA A 5 12.74 4.14 -9.31
C ALA A 5 11.47 4.47 -8.50
N VAL A 6 10.75 5.52 -8.92
CA VAL A 6 9.54 5.99 -8.25
C VAL A 6 8.54 4.86 -8.28
N ASN A 7 8.40 4.17 -7.15
CA ASN A 7 7.49 3.05 -7.04
C ASN A 7 6.06 3.57 -6.91
N ILE A 8 5.25 3.33 -7.94
CA ILE A 8 3.85 3.78 -8.02
C ILE A 8 3.04 3.33 -6.80
N SER A 9 3.30 2.12 -6.26
CA SER A 9 2.57 1.64 -5.08
C SER A 9 2.90 2.43 -3.82
N SER A 10 4.14 2.92 -3.66
CA SER A 10 4.53 3.82 -2.57
C SER A 10 3.80 5.15 -2.65
N VAL A 11 3.81 5.77 -3.84
CA VAL A 11 3.19 7.08 -4.05
C VAL A 11 1.68 7.01 -3.79
N ALA A 12 1.03 5.90 -4.16
CA ALA A 12 -0.37 5.67 -3.84
C ALA A 12 -0.64 5.61 -2.33
N VAL A 13 0.23 4.97 -1.54
CA VAL A 13 0.10 4.94 -0.07
C VAL A 13 0.33 6.31 0.55
N ASP A 14 1.30 7.08 0.05
CA ASP A 14 1.53 8.45 0.51
C ASP A 14 0.35 9.38 0.17
N LEU A 15 -0.27 9.19 -0.99
CA LEU A 15 -1.50 9.90 -1.33
C LEU A 15 -2.65 9.50 -0.40
N ALA A 16 -2.81 8.21 -0.10
CA ALA A 16 -3.82 7.75 0.85
C ALA A 16 -3.64 8.41 2.22
N LYS A 17 -2.40 8.52 2.72
CA LYS A 17 -2.13 9.31 3.94
C LYS A 17 -2.53 10.77 3.83
N LYS A 18 -2.25 11.44 2.71
CA LYS A 18 -2.65 12.85 2.53
C LYS A 18 -4.16 13.03 2.58
N ILE A 19 -4.92 12.07 2.04
CA ILE A 19 -6.39 12.09 2.04
C ILE A 19 -6.93 11.77 3.44
N PHE A 20 -6.35 10.77 4.09
CA PHE A 20 -6.89 10.19 5.32
C PHE A 20 -6.22 10.69 6.59
N HIS A 21 -5.18 11.53 6.46
CA HIS A 21 -4.27 12.03 7.49
C HIS A 21 -3.41 10.95 8.15
N ASP A 22 -4.05 9.90 8.66
CA ASP A 22 -3.42 8.76 9.30
C ASP A 22 -4.09 7.47 8.84
N LEU A 23 -3.29 6.41 8.64
CA LEU A 23 -3.75 5.07 8.26
C LEU A 23 -3.78 4.11 9.46
N ASN A 24 -3.37 4.56 10.65
CA ASN A 24 -3.34 3.75 11.84
C ASN A 24 -4.73 3.17 12.18
N GLY A 25 -4.79 1.86 12.46
CA GLY A 25 -6.03 1.20 12.84
C GLY A 25 -7.02 0.95 11.69
N ARG A 26 -6.70 1.38 10.45
CA ARG A 26 -7.57 1.17 9.29
C ARG A 26 -7.40 -0.22 8.70
N SER A 27 -8.41 -0.64 7.94
CA SER A 27 -8.39 -1.85 7.14
C SER A 27 -8.33 -1.49 5.65
N VAL A 28 -7.54 -2.21 4.86
CA VAL A 28 -7.34 -1.95 3.42
C VAL A 28 -7.60 -3.22 2.62
N LEU A 29 -8.25 -3.06 1.46
CA LEU A 29 -8.44 -4.12 0.47
C LEU A 29 -7.47 -3.91 -0.70
N LEU A 30 -6.59 -4.89 -0.93
CA LEU A 30 -5.73 -4.98 -2.09
C LEU A 30 -6.39 -5.87 -3.14
N LEU A 31 -6.53 -5.36 -4.36
CA LEU A 31 -7.04 -6.12 -5.50
C LEU A 31 -5.85 -6.60 -6.34
N GLY A 32 -5.71 -7.91 -6.47
CA GLY A 32 -4.58 -8.58 -7.12
C GLY A 32 -3.47 -8.98 -6.13
N ALA A 33 -2.65 -9.95 -6.54
CA ALA A 33 -1.62 -10.58 -5.70
C ALA A 33 -0.23 -10.62 -6.38
N GLY A 34 0.06 -9.64 -7.24
CA GLY A 34 1.37 -9.52 -7.90
C GLY A 34 2.36 -8.64 -7.13
N ASP A 35 3.57 -8.48 -7.64
CA ASP A 35 4.69 -7.76 -7.00
C ASP A 35 4.32 -6.35 -6.50
N MET A 36 3.50 -5.63 -7.26
CA MET A 36 3.03 -4.29 -6.90
C MET A 36 2.09 -4.30 -5.68
N ALA A 37 1.25 -5.33 -5.54
CA ALA A 37 0.37 -5.50 -4.39
C ALA A 37 1.19 -5.82 -3.13
N GLU A 38 2.25 -6.63 -3.26
CA GLU A 38 3.17 -6.91 -2.15
C GLU A 38 3.88 -5.63 -1.68
N LEU A 39 4.41 -4.83 -2.61
CA LEU A 39 5.03 -3.54 -2.29
C LEU A 39 4.05 -2.57 -1.63
N ALA A 40 2.81 -2.51 -2.11
CA ALA A 40 1.75 -1.72 -1.48
C ALA A 40 1.47 -2.21 -0.05
N ALA A 41 1.34 -3.53 0.16
CA ALA A 41 1.09 -4.12 1.47
C ALA A 41 2.20 -3.79 2.48
N ARG A 42 3.47 -3.89 2.05
CA ARG A 42 4.62 -3.51 2.88
C ARG A 42 4.55 -2.05 3.30
N HIS A 43 4.28 -1.14 2.37
CA HIS A 43 4.15 0.28 2.72
C HIS A 43 2.93 0.58 3.58
N LEU A 44 1.78 -0.05 3.34
CA LEU A 44 0.60 0.13 4.19
C LEU A 44 0.86 -0.34 5.63
N THR A 45 1.55 -1.47 5.80
CA THR A 45 1.91 -2.04 7.10
C THR A 45 2.86 -1.10 7.87
N THR A 46 3.92 -0.61 7.23
CA THR A 46 4.84 0.39 7.83
C THR A 46 4.13 1.67 8.25
N ASN A 47 2.97 1.94 7.65
CA ASN A 47 2.17 3.13 7.89
C ASN A 47 0.98 2.91 8.85
N GLY A 48 0.98 1.79 9.59
CA GLY A 48 0.06 1.57 10.72
C GLY A 48 -1.29 0.95 10.34
N VAL A 49 -1.49 0.54 9.08
CA VAL A 49 -2.69 -0.21 8.69
C VAL A 49 -2.78 -1.49 9.53
N ARG A 50 -3.94 -1.72 10.14
CA ARG A 50 -4.16 -2.85 11.05
C ARG A 50 -4.46 -4.13 10.28
N ASP A 51 -5.35 -4.03 9.29
CA ASP A 51 -5.81 -5.18 8.54
C ASP A 51 -5.59 -4.96 7.03
N ILE A 52 -4.99 -5.95 6.38
CA ILE A 52 -4.84 -5.98 4.93
C ILE A 52 -5.57 -7.21 4.41
N ILE A 53 -6.59 -6.98 3.58
CA ILE A 53 -7.36 -8.02 2.91
C ILE A 53 -6.88 -8.05 1.46
N VAL A 54 -6.58 -9.23 0.93
CA VAL A 54 -6.21 -9.38 -0.48
C VAL A 54 -7.31 -10.16 -1.18
N ALA A 55 -7.85 -9.59 -2.26
CA ALA A 55 -8.77 -10.29 -3.15
C ALA A 55 -8.11 -10.47 -4.52
N ASN A 56 -8.12 -11.70 -5.02
CA ASN A 56 -7.62 -12.03 -6.35
C ASN A 56 -8.74 -12.65 -7.19
N ARG A 57 -8.60 -12.61 -8.52
CA ARG A 57 -9.60 -13.15 -9.46
C ARG A 57 -9.55 -14.69 -9.58
N THR A 58 -8.48 -15.32 -9.10
CA THR A 58 -8.25 -16.77 -9.21
C THR A 58 -8.46 -17.48 -7.89
#